data_AF-R7IJ03-F1
#
_entry.id   AF-R7IJ03-F1
#
_cell.length_a   1.000
_cell.length_b   1.000
_cell.length_c   1.000
_cell.angle_alpha   90.00
_cell.angle_beta   90.00
_cell.angle_gamma   90.00
#
_symmetry.space_group_name_H-M   'P 1'
#
loop_
_entity.id
_entity.type
_entity.pdbx_description
1 polymer ?
#
loop_
_entity_poly.entity_id
_entity_poly.type
_entity_poly.pdbx_seq_one_letter_code
_entity_poly.pdbx_strand_id
1 'polypeptide(L)'
;MKTFGPWTANASLKGGRSSLEGVFKLGGAFNLSGSGYGRYSGDRMQFGRLMVYRSLSSKLMQIGAPVWAGVSLEAGKVYNSSGSQNSGWKQAYGLFLGADTWIGPIYLVVGKTSGGSKAIYFAWGHIQ
;
A
#
# COMPACT_ATOMS: atom_id res chain seq x y z
N MET A 1 11.10 -10.69 1.79
CA MET A 1 10.06 -11.05 2.78
C MET A 1 10.76 -11.79 3.90
N LYS A 2 10.65 -11.31 5.14
CA LYS A 2 11.31 -11.95 6.28
C LYS A 2 10.25 -12.21 7.34
N THR A 3 10.12 -13.46 7.74
CA THR A 3 9.10 -13.93 8.68
C THR A 3 9.76 -14.10 10.04
N PHE A 4 9.18 -13.48 11.08
CA PHE A 4 9.59 -13.56 12.47
C PHE A 4 8.45 -14.19 13.28
N GLY A 5 8.41 -15.52 13.33
CA GLY A 5 7.33 -16.27 14.01
C GLY A 5 5.96 -15.97 13.38
N PRO A 6 4.93 -15.58 14.16
CA PRO A 6 3.60 -15.27 13.62
C PRO A 6 3.54 -13.92 12.89
N TRP A 7 4.62 -13.13 12.90
CA TRP A 7 4.73 -11.84 12.24
C TRP A 7 5.49 -11.97 10.92
N THR A 8 4.94 -11.40 9.87
CA THR A 8 5.57 -11.31 8.56
C THR A 8 5.84 -9.85 8.23
N ALA A 9 7.09 -9.54 7.95
CA ALA A 9 7.49 -8.22 7.47
C ALA A 9 7.89 -8.31 5.99
N ASN A 10 7.30 -7.42 5.19
CA ASN A 10 7.59 -7.24 3.78
C ASN A 10 8.06 -5.80 3.55
N ALA A 11 9.33 -5.64 3.17
CA ALA A 11 9.83 -4.39 2.64
C ALA A 11 9.94 -4.52 1.12
N SER A 12 9.44 -3.51 0.40
CA SER A 12 9.53 -3.40 -1.05
C SER A 12 9.99 -2.01 -1.43
N LEU A 13 11.02 -1.92 -2.26
CA LEU A 13 11.48 -0.69 -2.88
C LEU A 13 11.21 -0.80 -4.37
N LYS A 14 10.51 0.19 -4.93
CA LYS A 14 10.24 0.34 -6.36
C LYS A 14 10.91 1.63 -6.83
N GLY A 15 11.75 1.51 -7.84
CA GLY A 15 12.40 2.65 -8.49
C GLY A 15 12.35 2.45 -9.99
N GLY A 16 11.91 3.47 -10.73
CA GLY A 16 11.79 3.40 -12.18
C GLY A 16 12.10 4.74 -12.82
N ARG A 17 12.75 4.70 -13.97
CA ARG A 17 12.94 5.82 -14.89
C ARG A 17 12.29 5.45 -16.22
N SER A 18 11.43 6.30 -16.75
CA SER A 18 10.79 6.09 -18.04
C SER A 18 11.09 7.30 -18.92
N SER A 19 11.32 7.06 -20.21
CA SER A 19 11.43 8.12 -21.22
C SER A 19 10.07 8.73 -21.60
N LEU A 20 8.97 8.08 -21.20
CA LEU A 20 7.60 8.59 -21.35
C LEU A 20 7.15 9.33 -20.09
N GLU A 21 6.74 10.59 -20.27
CA GLU A 21 6.16 11.40 -19.18
C GLU A 21 4.84 10.79 -18.68
N GLY A 22 4.69 10.69 -17.36
CA GLY A 22 3.43 10.29 -16.73
C GLY A 22 3.15 8.78 -16.67
N VAL A 23 4.11 7.92 -17.00
CA VAL A 23 3.96 6.46 -16.89
C VAL A 23 3.84 5.99 -15.43
N PHE A 24 4.55 6.65 -14.51
CA PHE A 24 4.48 6.32 -13.10
C PHE A 24 3.41 7.15 -12.41
N LYS A 25 2.30 6.48 -12.05
CA LYS A 25 1.22 7.05 -11.26
C LYS A 25 1.35 6.57 -9.81
N LEU A 26 1.42 7.52 -8.89
CA LEU A 26 1.31 7.25 -7.45
C LEU A 26 -0.11 7.59 -6.97
N GLY A 27 -0.69 6.70 -6.15
CA GLY A 27 -2.05 6.79 -5.62
C GLY A 27 -2.80 5.45 -5.74
N GLY A 28 -3.45 5.02 -4.66
CA GLY A 28 -4.17 3.74 -4.59
C GLY A 28 -3.82 2.91 -3.36
N ALA A 29 -4.55 1.80 -3.16
CA ALA A 29 -4.25 0.83 -2.11
C ALA A 29 -2.82 0.31 -2.28
N PHE A 30 -2.01 0.45 -1.24
CA PHE A 30 -0.61 0.05 -1.21
C PHE A 30 0.34 0.75 -2.22
N ASN A 31 -0.02 1.94 -2.67
CA ASN A 31 0.82 2.79 -3.52
C ASN A 31 0.65 4.29 -3.14
N LEU A 32 0.76 4.59 -1.84
CA LEU A 32 0.24 5.77 -1.12
C LEU A 32 -1.26 5.67 -0.82
N SER A 33 -1.57 4.79 0.14
CA SER A 33 -2.89 4.38 0.64
C SER A 33 -3.73 5.50 1.27
N GLY A 34 -3.44 6.76 0.98
CA GLY A 34 -4.20 7.93 1.42
C GLY A 34 -4.25 9.04 0.37
N SER A 35 -3.60 8.90 -0.79
CA SER A 35 -3.68 9.86 -1.89
C SER A 35 -4.57 9.33 -3.00
N GLY A 36 -5.42 10.20 -3.56
CA GLY A 36 -6.28 9.87 -4.70
C GLY A 36 -5.46 9.29 -5.87
N TYR A 37 -6.04 8.30 -6.55
CA TYR A 37 -5.45 7.64 -7.71
C TYR A 37 -4.98 8.69 -8.74
N GLY A 38 -3.71 8.59 -9.18
CA GLY A 38 -3.18 9.43 -10.26
C GLY A 38 -2.90 10.90 -9.92
N ARG A 39 -2.88 11.29 -8.62
CA ARG A 39 -2.62 12.68 -8.23
C ARG A 39 -1.18 13.15 -8.53
N TYR A 40 -0.24 12.21 -8.67
CA TYR A 40 1.16 12.51 -8.98
C TYR A 40 1.65 11.63 -10.14
N SER A 41 2.11 12.28 -11.21
CA SER A 41 2.60 11.65 -12.43
C SER A 41 3.96 12.24 -12.80
N GLY A 42 4.93 11.42 -13.17
CA GLY A 42 6.26 11.89 -13.59
C GLY A 42 7.09 10.81 -14.28
N ASP A 43 8.27 11.19 -14.80
CA ASP A 43 9.17 10.28 -15.52
C ASP A 43 9.99 9.39 -14.57
N ARG A 44 10.27 9.88 -13.35
CA ARG A 44 11.00 9.15 -12.31
C ARG A 44 10.16 8.96 -11.06
N MET A 45 10.16 7.73 -10.58
CA MET A 45 9.48 7.34 -9.35
C MET A 45 10.46 6.64 -8.40
N GLN A 46 10.46 7.07 -7.15
CA GLN A 46 11.08 6.34 -6.04
C GLN A 46 10.02 6.08 -4.98
N PHE A 47 9.73 4.82 -4.71
CA PHE A 47 8.70 4.40 -3.78
C PHE A 47 9.23 3.29 -2.88
N GLY A 48 9.15 3.50 -1.58
CA GLY A 48 9.42 2.50 -0.57
C GLY A 48 8.15 2.17 0.19
N ARG A 49 7.95 0.88 0.47
CA ARG A 49 6.84 0.39 1.26
C ARG A 49 7.33 -0.68 2.21
N LEU A 50 6.86 -0.60 3.44
CA LEU A 50 7.12 -1.54 4.52
C LEU A 50 5.76 -2.00 5.06
N MET A 51 5.46 -3.27 4.93
CA MET A 51 4.25 -3.90 5.44
C MET A 51 4.64 -4.88 6.53
N VAL A 52 3.93 -4.84 7.65
CA VAL A 52 4.13 -5.77 8.75
C VAL A 52 2.76 -6.29 9.15
N TYR A 53 2.55 -7.60 9.07
CA TYR A 53 1.28 -8.23 9.37
C TYR A 53 1.46 -9.49 10.19
N ARG A 54 0.41 -9.87 10.90
CA ARG A 54 0.35 -11.14 11.62
C ARG A 54 -0.94 -11.87 11.30
N SER A 55 -0.85 -13.19 11.29
CA SER A 55 -2.06 -14.01 11.33
C SER A 55 -2.70 -13.86 12.70
N LEU A 56 -3.99 -13.52 12.70
CA LEU A 56 -4.89 -13.55 13.84
C LEU A 56 -5.78 -14.81 13.83
N SER A 57 -5.58 -15.72 12.87
CA SER A 57 -6.38 -16.93 12.66
C SER A 57 -6.49 -17.79 13.91
N SER A 58 -5.45 -17.84 14.75
CA SER A 58 -5.46 -18.59 16.02
C SER A 58 -6.42 -18.02 17.08
N LYS A 59 -6.74 -16.71 17.04
CA LYS A 59 -7.60 -16.05 18.03
C LYS A 59 -9.04 -15.86 17.55
N LEU A 60 -9.25 -15.87 16.23
CA LEU A 60 -10.54 -15.66 15.56
C LEU A 60 -11.07 -16.96 14.92
N MET A 61 -10.67 -18.13 15.43
CA MET A 61 -11.23 -19.43 15.03
C MET A 61 -12.76 -19.52 15.22
N GLN A 62 -13.34 -18.71 16.12
CA GLN A 62 -14.80 -18.61 16.28
C GLN A 62 -15.53 -18.10 15.03
N ILE A 63 -14.85 -17.40 14.12
CA ILE A 63 -15.43 -16.87 12.89
C ILE A 63 -15.19 -17.82 11.70
N GLY A 64 -14.52 -18.96 11.90
CA GLY A 64 -14.28 -19.96 10.86
C GLY A 64 -13.40 -19.51 9.68
N ALA A 65 -12.81 -18.32 9.74
CA ALA A 65 -12.06 -17.69 8.66
C ALA A 65 -10.66 -17.28 9.13
N PRO A 66 -9.57 -17.65 8.43
CA PRO A 66 -8.25 -17.16 8.77
C PRO A 66 -8.16 -15.66 8.48
N VAL A 67 -8.05 -14.86 9.55
CA VAL A 67 -7.89 -13.41 9.46
C VAL A 67 -6.42 -13.03 9.64
N TRP A 68 -5.93 -12.09 8.85
CA TRP A 68 -4.65 -11.42 9.03
C TRP A 68 -4.86 -9.92 9.21
N ALA A 69 -4.09 -9.32 10.10
CA ALA A 69 -4.08 -7.88 10.33
C ALA A 69 -2.65 -7.38 10.26
N GLY A 70 -2.48 -6.20 9.68
CA GLY A 70 -1.19 -5.59 9.54
C GLY A 70 -1.25 -4.09 9.38
N VAL A 71 -0.05 -3.54 9.32
CA VAL A 71 0.20 -2.14 9.09
C VAL A 71 1.10 -2.00 7.87
N SER A 72 0.92 -0.94 7.13
CA SER A 72 1.72 -0.58 5.97
C SER A 72 2.22 0.85 6.17
N LEU A 73 3.50 1.05 5.96
CA LEU A 73 4.17 2.34 5.92
C LEU A 73 4.69 2.52 4.51
N GLU A 74 4.43 3.65 3.90
CA GLU A 74 4.74 3.93 2.51
C GLU A 74 5.38 5.31 2.44
N ALA A 75 6.45 5.43 1.67
CA ALA A 75 7.13 6.69 1.46
C ALA A 75 7.65 6.73 0.04
N GLY A 76 7.28 7.75 -0.72
CA GLY A 76 7.73 7.88 -2.09
C GLY A 76 7.77 9.32 -2.57
N LYS A 77 8.50 9.53 -3.65
CA LYS A 77 8.55 10.80 -4.37
C LYS A 77 8.47 10.53 -5.87
N VAL A 78 7.79 11.44 -6.56
CA VAL A 78 7.79 11.50 -8.03
C VAL A 78 8.33 12.86 -8.42
N TYR A 79 9.22 12.87 -9.40
CA TYR A 79 9.77 14.08 -9.97
C TYR A 79 9.96 13.90 -11.47
N ASN A 80 9.86 15.01 -12.19
CA ASN A 80 10.08 15.05 -13.63
C ASN A 80 11.50 15.57 -13.92
N SER A 81 12.23 14.89 -14.80
CA SER A 81 13.57 15.29 -15.24
C SER A 81 13.60 16.65 -15.94
N SER A 82 12.47 17.12 -16.47
CA SER A 82 12.30 18.46 -17.07
C SER A 82 12.16 19.59 -16.03
N GLY A 83 12.16 19.29 -14.73
CA GLY A 83 12.17 20.29 -13.64
C GLY A 83 10.81 20.95 -13.33
N SER A 84 9.78 20.71 -14.14
CA SER A 84 8.48 21.42 -14.01
C SER A 84 7.59 20.92 -12.87
N GLN A 85 7.80 19.71 -12.34
CA GLN A 85 7.00 19.19 -11.21
C GLN A 85 7.84 18.31 -10.28
N ASN A 86 7.85 18.69 -9.00
CA ASN A 86 8.42 17.90 -7.91
C ASN A 86 7.32 17.69 -6.86
N SER A 87 6.84 16.45 -6.70
CA SER A 87 5.80 16.17 -5.68
C SER A 87 6.34 16.28 -4.25
N GLY A 88 7.66 16.34 -4.08
CA GLY A 88 8.33 16.18 -2.79
C GLY A 88 8.19 14.77 -2.23
N TRP A 89 8.80 14.54 -1.07
CA TRP A 89 8.63 13.31 -0.31
C TRP A 89 7.21 13.25 0.26
N LYS A 90 6.46 12.20 -0.12
CA LYS A 90 5.15 11.88 0.43
C LYS A 90 5.27 10.62 1.27
N GLN A 91 4.75 10.70 2.48
CA GLN A 91 4.63 9.56 3.38
C GLN A 91 3.16 9.22 3.56
N ALA A 92 2.84 7.94 3.55
CA ALA A 92 1.56 7.38 3.91
C ALA A 92 1.77 6.25 4.91
N TYR A 93 0.76 6.02 5.72
CA TYR A 93 0.69 4.87 6.59
C TYR A 93 -0.75 4.38 6.61
N GLY A 94 -0.94 3.09 6.76
CA GLY A 94 -2.25 2.50 6.81
C GLY A 94 -2.27 1.20 7.58
N LEU A 95 -3.45 0.82 8.00
CA LEU A 95 -3.76 -0.48 8.56
C LEU A 95 -4.45 -1.29 7.47
N PHE A 96 -4.18 -2.59 7.42
CA PHE A 96 -4.94 -3.49 6.57
C PHE A 96 -5.36 -4.72 7.33
N LEU A 97 -6.54 -5.20 7.00
CA LEU A 97 -7.16 -6.41 7.49
C LEU A 97 -7.49 -7.25 6.28
N GLY A 98 -7.30 -8.55 6.34
CA GLY A 98 -7.92 -9.43 5.38
C GLY A 98 -8.35 -10.73 6.02
N ALA A 99 -9.38 -11.32 5.44
CA ALA A 99 -9.95 -12.56 5.91
C ALA A 99 -10.22 -13.45 4.71
N ASP A 100 -9.80 -14.70 4.79
CA ASP A 100 -10.19 -15.71 3.82
C ASP A 100 -11.58 -16.22 4.20
N THR A 101 -12.59 -15.90 3.40
CA THR A 101 -13.97 -16.32 3.65
C THR A 101 -14.37 -17.35 2.59
N TRP A 102 -15.45 -18.11 2.83
CA TRP A 102 -16.03 -19.02 1.82
C TRP A 102 -16.19 -18.32 0.47
N ILE A 103 -16.68 -17.08 0.48
CA ILE A 103 -17.00 -16.28 -0.72
C ILE A 103 -15.76 -15.62 -1.34
N GLY A 104 -14.56 -15.97 -0.88
CA GLY A 104 -13.29 -15.45 -1.34
C GLY A 104 -12.58 -14.54 -0.32
N PRO A 105 -11.35 -14.11 -0.62
CA PRO A 105 -10.60 -13.26 0.29
C PRO A 105 -11.16 -11.83 0.26
N ILE A 106 -11.42 -11.29 1.44
CA ILE A 106 -11.78 -9.89 1.65
C ILE A 106 -10.57 -9.15 2.23
N TYR A 107 -10.34 -7.92 1.76
CA TYR A 107 -9.27 -7.06 2.24
C TYR A 107 -9.83 -5.66 2.51
N LEU A 108 -9.58 -5.15 3.70
CA LEU A 108 -9.93 -3.81 4.12
C LEU A 108 -8.65 -3.06 4.48
N VAL A 109 -8.34 -1.99 3.75
CA VAL A 109 -7.16 -1.16 3.94
C VAL A 109 -7.61 0.24 4.30
N VAL A 110 -7.16 0.76 5.43
CA VAL A 110 -7.38 2.15 5.86
C VAL A 110 -6.05 2.84 5.88
N GLY A 111 -5.84 3.86 5.06
CA GLY A 111 -4.60 4.61 5.05
C GLY A 111 -4.79 6.10 5.17
N LYS A 112 -3.74 6.76 5.62
CA LYS A 112 -3.63 8.21 5.79
C LYS A 112 -2.29 8.65 5.25
N THR A 113 -2.30 9.73 4.48
CA THR A 113 -1.10 10.41 4.00
C THR A 113 -0.74 11.57 4.93
N SER A 114 0.54 11.91 5.01
CA SER A 114 1.07 13.07 5.72
C SER A 114 0.40 14.39 5.28
N GLY A 115 -0.03 14.48 4.01
CA GLY A 115 -0.80 15.61 3.48
C GLY A 115 -2.28 15.67 3.91
N GLY A 116 -2.66 14.99 4.99
CA GLY A 116 -4.00 15.05 5.58
C GLY A 116 -5.09 14.22 4.89
N SER A 117 -4.80 13.62 3.73
CA SER A 117 -5.77 12.81 3.00
C SER A 117 -5.89 11.40 3.59
N LYS A 118 -7.11 10.97 3.87
CA LYS A 118 -7.46 9.62 4.36
C LYS A 118 -8.16 8.87 3.24
N ALA A 119 -7.82 7.59 3.05
CA ALA A 119 -8.52 6.73 2.11
C ALA A 119 -8.82 5.39 2.77
N ILE A 120 -9.98 4.84 2.44
CA ILE A 120 -10.41 3.52 2.86
C ILE A 120 -10.63 2.73 1.58
N TYR A 121 -9.92 1.62 1.43
CA TYR A 121 -10.04 0.70 0.33
C TYR A 121 -10.65 -0.58 0.85
N PHE A 122 -11.75 -0.97 0.25
CA PHE A 122 -12.34 -2.28 0.43
C PHE A 122 -12.16 -3.03 -0.88
N ALA A 123 -11.41 -4.12 -0.82
CA ALA A 123 -11.23 -5.04 -1.93
C ALA A 123 -11.88 -6.36 -1.55
N TRP A 124 -12.73 -6.86 -2.45
CA TRP A 124 -13.40 -8.14 -2.29
C TRP A 124 -13.17 -8.93 -3.57
N GLY A 125 -12.58 -10.13 -3.43
CA GLY A 125 -12.20 -10.98 -4.55
C GLY A 125 -10.72 -10.92 -4.89
N HIS A 126 -10.35 -11.55 -6.02
CA HIS A 126 -8.95 -11.71 -6.44
C HIS A 126 -8.39 -10.37 -6.91
N ILE A 127 -7.59 -9.71 -6.08
CA ILE A 127 -6.79 -8.54 -6.48
C ILE A 127 -5.65 -9.04 -7.36
N GLN A 128 -5.70 -8.75 -8.68
CA GLN A 128 -4.58 -8.90 -9.61
C GLN A 128 -3.82 -7.57 -9.75
#